data_AF-A0A959C7D3-F1
#
_entry.id   AF-A0A959C7D3-F1
#
_cell.length_a   1.000
_cell.length_b   1.000
_cell.length_c   1.000
_cell.angle_alpha   90.00
_cell.angle_beta   90.00
_cell.angle_gamma   90.00
#
_symmetry.space_group_name_H-M   'P 1'
#
loop_
_entity.id
_entity.type
_entity.pdbx_description
1 polymer ?
#
loop_
_entity_poly.entity_id
_entity_poly.type
_entity_poly.pdbx_seq_one_letter_code
_entity_poly.pdbx_strand_id
1 'polypeptide(L)'
;ESVARLVKKYGGSLSGEHGDGRVRAEFIPLMIGEKNYELLRQIKHTWDPHGVFNPGKIVDAPPMNTSLRYEAGQQDRQFDTVLEFPDGILRAAEKCNGSGDCRKLDFAGGTMCPSYRATRQEKDTTRARANALREFLTRGEQANPFDREELYEVMDLCLSCKGCSSECPSNVDMSSMKAEFLHQYYRSHGIPLRARVFANIAQINRIGAAMPGLTNFFLRNGLTGSLIKGI
;
A
#
# COMPACT_ATOMS: atom_id res chain seq x y z
N GLU A 1 -1.04 0.55 -28.98
CA GLU A 1 -1.73 0.68 -30.28
C GLU A 1 -1.88 -0.65 -31.06
N SER A 2 -0.80 -1.39 -31.35
CA SER A 2 -0.87 -2.61 -32.19
C SER A 2 -1.89 -3.65 -31.71
N VAL A 3 -1.98 -3.87 -30.39
CA VAL A 3 -2.97 -4.76 -29.77
C VAL A 3 -4.40 -4.28 -30.03
N ALA A 4 -4.66 -2.98 -29.94
CA ALA A 4 -5.99 -2.39 -30.19
C ALA A 4 -6.45 -2.64 -31.64
N ARG A 5 -5.55 -2.43 -32.61
CA ARG A 5 -5.82 -2.70 -34.03
C ARG A 5 -6.08 -4.18 -34.29
N LEU A 6 -5.31 -5.06 -33.64
CA LEU A 6 -5.48 -6.51 -33.75
C LEU A 6 -6.85 -6.96 -33.23
N VAL A 7 -7.23 -6.50 -32.03
CA VAL A 7 -8.53 -6.80 -31.43
C VAL A 7 -9.67 -6.35 -32.34
N LYS A 8 -9.59 -5.11 -32.87
CA LYS A 8 -10.60 -4.57 -33.80
C LYS A 8 -10.69 -5.37 -35.10
N LYS A 9 -9.56 -5.80 -35.67
CA LYS A 9 -9.50 -6.63 -36.90
C LYS A 9 -10.33 -7.90 -36.77
N TYR A 10 -10.35 -8.51 -35.58
CA TYR A 10 -11.09 -9.74 -35.31
C TYR A 10 -12.48 -9.49 -34.68
N GLY A 11 -12.96 -8.25 -34.65
CA GLY A 11 -14.28 -7.91 -34.08
C GLY A 11 -14.36 -8.03 -32.56
N GLY A 12 -13.22 -8.06 -31.86
CA GLY A 12 -13.16 -8.14 -30.40
C GLY A 12 -13.35 -6.80 -29.69
N SER A 13 -13.35 -6.83 -28.37
CA SER A 13 -13.40 -5.66 -27.48
C SER A 13 -12.12 -5.55 -26.65
N LEU A 14 -11.61 -4.32 -26.46
CA LEU A 14 -10.50 -4.04 -25.54
C LEU A 14 -10.92 -4.05 -24.07
N SER A 15 -12.22 -4.04 -23.81
CA SER A 15 -12.82 -3.85 -22.50
C SER A 15 -13.87 -4.93 -22.23
N GLY A 16 -14.00 -5.30 -20.96
CA GLY A 16 -14.91 -6.34 -20.46
C GLY A 16 -15.51 -5.92 -19.13
N GLU A 17 -15.62 -6.85 -18.16
CA GLU A 17 -16.30 -6.62 -16.87
C GLU A 17 -15.78 -5.41 -16.09
N HIS A 18 -14.46 -5.18 -16.08
CA HIS A 18 -13.83 -4.14 -15.26
C HIS A 18 -13.61 -2.80 -16.00
N GLY A 19 -14.24 -2.62 -17.16
CA GLY A 19 -14.24 -1.38 -17.94
C GLY A 19 -12.91 -1.05 -18.64
N ASP A 20 -12.88 0.11 -19.31
CA ASP A 20 -11.74 0.56 -20.12
C ASP A 20 -10.59 1.09 -19.25
N GLY A 21 -10.93 1.71 -18.12
CA GLY A 21 -9.97 2.44 -17.29
C GLY A 21 -9.27 3.56 -18.07
N ARG A 22 -8.19 4.13 -17.50
CA ARG A 22 -7.34 5.12 -18.23
C ARG A 22 -6.52 4.46 -19.33
N VAL A 23 -6.10 3.22 -19.12
CA VAL A 23 -5.11 2.52 -19.95
C VAL A 23 -5.63 2.19 -21.34
N ARG A 24 -6.95 2.06 -21.52
CA ARG A 24 -7.59 1.78 -22.82
C ARG A 24 -8.38 2.95 -23.40
N ALA A 25 -8.62 4.01 -22.62
CA ALA A 25 -9.55 5.08 -23.01
C ALA A 25 -9.14 5.80 -24.31
N GLU A 26 -7.84 5.95 -24.54
CA GLU A 26 -7.28 6.48 -25.79
C GLU A 26 -7.74 5.70 -27.04
N PHE A 27 -8.06 4.41 -26.90
CA PHE A 27 -8.44 3.53 -28.00
C PHE A 27 -9.96 3.33 -28.14
N ILE A 28 -10.78 3.96 -27.29
CA ILE A 28 -12.25 3.85 -27.38
C ILE A 28 -12.78 4.29 -28.76
N PRO A 29 -12.33 5.42 -29.36
CA PRO A 29 -12.79 5.82 -30.70
C PRO A 29 -12.53 4.74 -31.76
N LEU A 30 -11.40 4.03 -31.67
CA LEU A 30 -11.07 2.90 -32.55
C LEU A 30 -12.03 1.72 -32.33
N MET A 31 -12.48 1.47 -31.10
CA MET A 31 -13.39 0.37 -30.78
C MET A 31 -14.81 0.62 -31.26
N ILE A 32 -15.38 1.77 -30.92
CA ILE A 32 -16.81 2.06 -31.15
C ILE A 32 -17.09 2.97 -32.35
N GLY A 33 -16.06 3.58 -32.94
CA GLY A 33 -16.16 4.54 -34.03
C GLY A 33 -16.41 5.97 -33.55
N GLU A 34 -15.90 6.95 -34.31
CA GLU A 34 -15.93 8.37 -33.95
C GLU A 34 -17.34 8.90 -33.68
N LYS A 35 -18.33 8.48 -34.49
CA LYS A 35 -19.73 8.89 -34.30
C LYS A 35 -20.25 8.50 -32.92
N ASN A 36 -19.95 7.29 -32.45
CA ASN A 36 -20.41 6.81 -31.15
C ASN A 36 -19.60 7.45 -30.02
N TYR A 37 -18.30 7.69 -30.23
CA TYR A 37 -17.47 8.41 -29.27
C TYR A 37 -17.97 9.83 -29.03
N GLU A 38 -18.37 10.54 -30.08
CA GLU A 38 -18.95 11.89 -29.96
C GLU A 38 -20.27 11.88 -29.16
N LEU A 39 -21.10 10.85 -29.29
CA LEU A 39 -22.29 10.69 -28.45
C LEU A 39 -21.92 10.54 -26.96
N LEU A 40 -20.86 9.78 -26.64
CA LEU A 40 -20.37 9.67 -25.26
C LEU A 40 -19.90 11.03 -24.73
N ARG A 41 -19.23 11.83 -25.58
CA ARG A 41 -18.80 13.19 -25.22
C ARG A 41 -19.99 14.11 -24.94
N GLN A 42 -21.01 14.07 -25.80
CA GLN A 42 -22.23 14.86 -25.62
C GLN A 42 -22.95 14.48 -24.33
N ILE A 43 -23.06 13.19 -24.01
CA ILE A 43 -23.62 12.71 -22.74
C ILE A 43 -22.80 13.29 -21.59
N LYS A 44 -21.47 13.14 -21.61
CA LYS A 44 -20.60 13.66 -20.54
C LYS A 44 -20.76 15.16 -20.34
N HIS A 45 -20.78 15.95 -21.42
CA HIS A 45 -20.93 17.40 -21.35
C HIS A 45 -22.32 17.84 -20.89
N THR A 46 -23.37 17.10 -21.26
CA THR A 46 -24.75 17.42 -20.84
C THR A 46 -24.93 17.25 -19.33
N TRP A 47 -24.34 16.20 -18.75
CA TRP A 47 -24.51 15.87 -17.33
C TRP A 47 -23.38 16.42 -16.43
N ASP A 48 -22.27 16.84 -17.02
CA ASP A 48 -21.13 17.42 -16.31
C ASP A 48 -20.44 18.50 -17.15
N PRO A 49 -21.09 19.65 -17.37
CA PRO A 49 -20.60 20.72 -18.23
C PRO A 49 -19.30 21.35 -17.71
N HIS A 50 -19.02 21.22 -16.42
CA HIS A 50 -17.78 21.72 -15.79
C HIS A 50 -16.69 20.65 -15.66
N GLY A 51 -16.97 19.41 -16.07
CA GLY A 51 -15.98 18.33 -16.04
C GLY A 51 -15.53 17.89 -14.64
N VAL A 52 -16.35 18.09 -13.61
CA VAL A 52 -16.00 17.78 -12.20
C VAL A 52 -16.05 16.28 -11.92
N PHE A 53 -16.99 15.56 -12.55
CA PHE A 53 -17.21 14.14 -12.34
C PHE A 53 -16.29 13.30 -13.23
N ASN A 54 -15.26 12.73 -12.62
CA ASN A 54 -14.32 11.76 -13.23
C ASN A 54 -13.66 12.28 -14.54
N PRO A 55 -12.95 13.42 -14.48
CA PRO A 55 -12.36 14.06 -15.67
C PRO A 55 -11.33 13.16 -16.37
N GLY A 56 -11.30 13.26 -17.71
CA GLY A 56 -10.34 12.56 -18.55
C GLY A 56 -10.44 11.04 -18.50
N LYS A 57 -11.64 10.50 -18.21
CA LYS A 57 -11.95 9.06 -18.27
C LYS A 57 -13.02 8.82 -19.31
N ILE A 58 -12.87 7.71 -20.05
CA ILE A 58 -13.75 7.29 -21.16
C ILE A 58 -13.72 8.29 -22.33
N VAL A 59 -14.05 9.54 -22.08
CA VAL A 59 -13.93 10.65 -23.03
C VAL A 59 -12.81 11.60 -22.62
N ASP A 60 -12.20 12.25 -23.62
CA ASP A 60 -11.14 13.24 -23.44
C ASP A 60 -9.97 12.70 -22.58
N ALA A 61 -9.70 11.41 -22.71
CA ALA A 61 -8.65 10.77 -21.94
C ALA A 61 -7.27 11.16 -22.50
N PRO A 62 -6.32 11.53 -21.63
CA PRO A 62 -4.96 11.79 -22.09
C PRO A 62 -4.32 10.48 -22.60
N PRO A 63 -3.31 10.57 -23.48
CA PRO A 63 -2.62 9.39 -23.98
C PRO A 63 -2.07 8.54 -22.84
N MET A 64 -2.07 7.21 -23.02
CA MET A 64 -1.80 6.24 -21.94
C MET A 64 -0.40 6.39 -21.32
N ASN A 65 0.53 7.00 -22.06
CA ASN A 65 1.93 7.18 -21.69
C ASN A 65 2.25 8.55 -21.05
N THR A 66 1.24 9.37 -20.72
CA THR A 66 1.46 10.73 -20.18
C THR A 66 1.47 10.81 -18.66
N SER A 67 0.95 9.80 -17.95
CA SER A 67 0.88 9.77 -16.48
C SER A 67 1.50 8.49 -15.95
N LEU A 68 2.72 8.22 -16.39
CA LEU A 68 3.47 7.04 -15.96
C LEU A 68 4.00 7.24 -14.54
N ARG A 69 4.06 6.13 -13.81
CA ARG A 69 4.62 6.08 -12.46
C ARG A 69 6.15 6.23 -12.46
N TYR A 70 6.80 5.88 -13.56
CA TYR A 70 8.25 5.91 -13.76
C TYR A 70 8.62 6.71 -14.98
N GLU A 71 9.85 7.20 -14.99
CA GLU A 71 10.46 7.82 -16.16
C GLU A 71 11.12 6.75 -17.04
N ALA A 72 11.02 6.91 -18.36
CA ALA A 72 11.65 5.98 -19.28
C ALA A 72 13.18 6.04 -19.10
N GLY A 73 13.81 4.88 -18.91
CA GLY A 73 15.25 4.78 -18.64
C GLY A 73 15.66 4.97 -17.18
N GLN A 74 14.70 5.18 -16.27
CA GLN A 74 14.97 5.17 -14.84
C GLN A 74 15.55 3.80 -14.42
N GLN A 75 16.68 3.82 -13.71
CA GLN A 75 17.28 2.60 -13.16
C GLN A 75 16.56 2.15 -11.90
N ASP A 76 16.33 0.84 -11.81
CA ASP A 76 15.78 0.22 -10.61
C ASP A 76 16.80 0.26 -9.48
N ARG A 77 16.44 0.90 -8.37
CA ARG A 77 17.25 0.89 -7.15
C ARG A 77 17.11 -0.45 -6.45
N GLN A 78 18.24 -1.09 -6.18
CA GLN A 78 18.27 -2.29 -5.34
C GLN A 78 18.66 -1.92 -3.91
N PHE A 79 18.10 -2.66 -2.96
CA PHE A 79 18.31 -2.46 -1.54
C PHE A 79 18.78 -3.77 -0.93
N ASP A 80 19.78 -3.71 -0.07
CA ASP A 80 20.26 -4.84 0.70
C ASP A 80 19.24 -5.13 1.82
N THR A 81 18.49 -6.23 1.68
CA THR A 81 17.42 -6.62 2.60
C THR A 81 17.74 -7.92 3.31
N VAL A 82 17.31 -8.05 4.56
CA VAL A 82 17.45 -9.31 5.31
C VAL A 82 16.43 -10.33 4.83
N LEU A 83 15.20 -9.87 4.58
CA LEU A 83 14.17 -10.72 3.96
C LEU A 83 14.38 -10.80 2.45
N GLU A 84 14.07 -11.97 1.90
CA GLU A 84 14.12 -12.19 0.45
C GLU A 84 12.85 -11.67 -0.22
N PHE A 85 13.05 -10.79 -1.21
CA PHE A 85 12.00 -10.32 -2.11
C PHE A 85 12.43 -10.69 -3.55
N PRO A 86 11.69 -11.55 -4.28
CA PRO A 86 12.13 -12.07 -5.57
C PRO A 86 12.59 -11.01 -6.58
N ASP A 87 11.87 -9.90 -6.65
CA ASP A 87 12.18 -8.76 -7.54
C ASP A 87 12.67 -7.53 -6.76
N GLY A 88 13.05 -7.70 -5.49
CA GLY A 88 13.38 -6.62 -4.56
C GLY A 88 12.17 -5.99 -3.85
N ILE A 89 12.43 -5.37 -2.70
CA ILE A 89 11.40 -4.76 -1.85
C ILE A 89 10.65 -3.62 -2.55
N LEU A 90 11.32 -2.86 -3.41
CA LEU A 90 10.68 -1.81 -4.21
C LEU A 90 9.61 -2.40 -5.13
N ARG A 91 9.94 -3.45 -5.90
CA ARG A 91 8.96 -4.15 -6.76
C ARG A 91 7.84 -4.81 -5.93
N ALA A 92 8.14 -5.29 -4.73
CA ALA A 92 7.12 -5.81 -3.81
C ALA A 92 6.09 -4.72 -3.42
N ALA A 93 6.54 -3.49 -3.13
CA ALA A 93 5.65 -2.36 -2.86
C ALA A 93 4.84 -1.94 -4.11
N GLU A 94 5.43 -2.09 -5.29
CA GLU A 94 4.82 -1.71 -6.57
C GLU A 94 3.69 -2.63 -7.05
N LYS A 95 3.60 -3.84 -6.47
CA LYS A 95 2.44 -4.73 -6.67
C LYS A 95 1.12 -4.03 -6.34
N CYS A 96 1.12 -2.99 -5.50
CA CYS A 96 -0.07 -2.18 -5.29
C CYS A 96 -0.55 -1.50 -6.59
N ASN A 97 -1.67 -2.00 -7.12
CA ASN A 97 -2.35 -1.44 -8.29
C ASN A 97 -3.30 -0.28 -7.95
N GLY A 98 -3.53 0.01 -6.66
CA GLY A 98 -4.38 1.11 -6.20
C GLY A 98 -5.88 0.82 -6.20
N SER A 99 -6.32 -0.44 -6.34
CA SER A 99 -7.73 -0.84 -6.40
C SER A 99 -8.58 -0.38 -5.21
N GLY A 100 -7.96 -0.24 -4.03
CA GLY A 100 -8.65 0.27 -2.84
C GLY A 100 -9.36 -0.79 -2.01
N ASP A 101 -9.24 -2.08 -2.32
CA ASP A 101 -9.83 -3.18 -1.53
C ASP A 101 -9.41 -3.17 -0.06
N CYS A 102 -8.23 -2.61 0.23
CA CYS A 102 -7.75 -2.41 1.59
C CYS A 102 -8.56 -1.43 2.44
N ARG A 103 -9.49 -0.67 1.83
CA ARG A 103 -10.46 0.18 2.51
C ARG A 103 -11.72 -0.57 2.95
N LYS A 104 -11.73 -1.90 2.83
CA LYS A 104 -12.83 -2.75 3.28
C LYS A 104 -13.15 -2.49 4.76
N LEU A 105 -14.43 -2.21 5.03
CA LEU A 105 -14.94 -2.01 6.38
C LEU A 105 -15.40 -3.34 6.98
N ASP A 106 -15.74 -3.33 8.26
CA ASP A 106 -16.07 -4.50 9.05
C ASP A 106 -17.28 -5.29 8.56
N PHE A 107 -18.30 -4.60 8.05
CA PHE A 107 -19.51 -5.24 7.53
C PHE A 107 -19.29 -5.98 6.19
N ALA A 108 -18.21 -5.71 5.46
CA ALA A 108 -17.93 -6.31 4.16
C ALA A 108 -17.23 -7.68 4.26
N GLY A 109 -17.04 -8.19 5.48
CA GLY A 109 -16.40 -9.48 5.75
C GLY A 109 -14.89 -9.47 5.54
N GLY A 110 -14.21 -10.54 5.98
CA GLY A 110 -12.75 -10.60 5.95
C GLY A 110 -12.07 -9.71 6.99
N THR A 111 -10.74 -9.75 6.98
CA THR A 111 -9.87 -9.06 7.93
C THR A 111 -9.38 -7.74 7.35
N MET A 112 -8.83 -7.77 6.12
CA MET A 112 -7.97 -6.72 5.53
C MET A 112 -7.17 -5.95 6.61
N CYS A 113 -7.16 -4.62 6.63
CA CYS A 113 -6.41 -3.80 7.60
C CYS A 113 -7.25 -3.47 8.84
N PRO A 114 -6.97 -4.04 10.03
CA PRO A 114 -7.69 -3.68 11.25
C PRO A 114 -7.47 -2.23 11.67
N SER A 115 -6.27 -1.68 11.45
CA SER A 115 -5.97 -0.29 11.78
C SER A 115 -6.81 0.68 10.95
N TYR A 116 -6.94 0.49 9.64
CA TYR A 116 -7.86 1.31 8.84
C TYR A 116 -9.32 1.16 9.30
N ARG A 117 -9.75 -0.04 9.71
CA ARG A 117 -11.11 -0.23 10.22
C ARG A 117 -11.37 0.59 11.49
N ALA A 118 -10.36 0.72 12.35
CA ALA A 118 -10.44 1.51 13.57
C ALA A 118 -10.31 3.02 13.30
N THR A 119 -9.31 3.45 12.53
CA THR A 119 -8.99 4.87 12.36
C THR A 119 -9.77 5.55 11.25
N ARG A 120 -10.20 4.79 10.24
CA ARG A 120 -10.76 5.27 8.96
C ARG A 120 -9.86 6.24 8.19
N GLN A 121 -8.58 6.33 8.55
CA GLN A 121 -7.61 7.21 7.91
C GLN A 121 -6.88 6.48 6.78
N GLU A 122 -6.78 7.12 5.62
CA GLU A 122 -6.16 6.54 4.43
C GLU A 122 -4.74 6.02 4.69
N LYS A 123 -3.95 6.72 5.52
CA LYS A 123 -2.58 6.33 5.89
C LYS A 123 -2.48 4.92 6.48
N ASP A 124 -3.56 4.45 7.12
CA ASP A 124 -3.59 3.15 7.80
C ASP A 124 -4.01 1.98 6.89
N THR A 125 -4.15 2.24 5.59
CA THR A 125 -4.46 1.23 4.58
C THR A 125 -3.20 0.53 4.05
N THR A 126 -3.37 -0.67 3.48
CA THR A 126 -2.29 -1.35 2.75
C THR A 126 -1.75 -0.48 1.60
N ARG A 127 -2.63 0.18 0.84
CA ARG A 127 -2.22 0.94 -0.34
C ARG A 127 -1.42 2.18 0.03
N ALA A 128 -1.80 2.89 1.10
CA ALA A 128 -1.04 4.04 1.55
C ALA A 128 0.37 3.63 2.02
N ARG A 129 0.48 2.56 2.81
CA ARG A 129 1.77 2.00 3.24
C ARG A 129 2.66 1.59 2.07
N ALA A 130 2.11 0.86 1.11
CA ALA A 130 2.85 0.45 -0.09
C ALA A 130 3.28 1.65 -0.94
N ASN A 131 2.40 2.64 -1.11
CA ASN A 131 2.71 3.85 -1.88
C ASN A 131 3.76 4.73 -1.18
N ALA A 132 3.68 4.90 0.14
CA ALA A 132 4.66 5.67 0.92
C ALA A 132 6.03 5.00 0.88
N LEU A 133 6.09 3.68 1.11
CA LEU A 133 7.33 2.92 1.00
C LEU A 133 7.92 3.04 -0.41
N ARG A 134 7.10 2.83 -1.45
CA ARG A 134 7.54 3.00 -2.84
C ARG A 134 8.10 4.40 -3.08
N GLU A 135 7.40 5.45 -2.66
CA GLU A 135 7.83 6.83 -2.89
C GLU A 135 9.20 7.12 -2.30
N PHE A 136 9.42 6.76 -1.03
CA PHE A 136 10.70 6.99 -0.37
C PHE A 136 11.82 6.12 -0.95
N LEU A 137 11.54 4.86 -1.31
CA LEU A 137 12.54 4.01 -1.95
C LEU A 137 12.86 4.45 -3.38
N THR A 138 11.90 5.01 -4.11
CA THR A 138 12.14 5.53 -5.45
C THR A 138 12.90 6.85 -5.40
N ARG A 139 12.38 7.85 -4.66
CA ARG A 139 12.86 9.24 -4.71
C ARG A 139 13.76 9.67 -3.56
N GLY A 140 13.90 8.86 -2.50
CA GLY A 140 14.68 9.24 -1.33
C GLY A 140 16.17 9.34 -1.65
N GLU A 141 16.75 10.53 -1.46
CA GLU A 141 18.17 10.82 -1.75
C GLU A 141 19.11 10.46 -0.60
N GLN A 142 18.56 10.16 0.58
CA GLN A 142 19.32 9.75 1.76
C GLN A 142 20.05 8.43 1.52
N ALA A 143 21.17 8.22 2.21
CA ALA A 143 21.93 6.97 2.15
C ALA A 143 21.09 5.75 2.57
N ASN A 144 20.20 5.94 3.57
CA ASN A 144 19.19 4.96 3.96
C ASN A 144 17.79 5.52 3.67
N PRO A 145 17.15 5.20 2.53
CA PRO A 145 15.83 5.73 2.19
C PRO A 145 14.68 5.22 3.07
N PHE A 146 14.93 4.20 3.90
CA PHE A 146 13.98 3.74 4.92
C PHE A 146 13.94 4.67 6.13
N ASP A 147 14.95 5.52 6.31
CA ASP A 147 15.15 6.40 7.45
C ASP A 147 14.28 7.67 7.37
N ARG A 148 12.96 7.48 7.46
CA ARG A 148 11.94 8.53 7.34
C ARG A 148 10.91 8.41 8.44
N GLU A 149 10.73 9.49 9.20
CA GLU A 149 9.72 9.56 10.26
C GLU A 149 8.31 9.39 9.67
N GLU A 150 8.04 9.99 8.51
CA GLU A 150 6.74 9.90 7.85
C GLU A 150 6.43 8.46 7.41
N LEU A 151 7.45 7.69 7.02
CA LEU A 151 7.30 6.27 6.71
C LEU A 151 7.05 5.45 7.97
N TYR A 152 7.74 5.77 9.08
CA TYR A 152 7.50 5.14 10.37
C TYR A 152 6.06 5.34 10.83
N GLU A 153 5.53 6.57 10.79
CA GLU A 153 4.16 6.88 11.17
C GLU A 153 3.12 6.08 10.38
N VAL A 154 3.33 5.92 9.07
CA VAL A 154 2.44 5.16 8.18
C VAL A 154 2.48 3.66 8.50
N MET A 155 3.63 3.17 8.95
CA MET A 155 3.83 1.76 9.32
C MET A 155 3.45 1.45 10.78
N ASP A 156 3.36 2.45 11.66
CA ASP A 156 3.25 2.26 13.11
C ASP A 156 2.05 1.38 13.49
N LEU A 157 0.84 1.76 13.07
CA LEU A 157 -0.40 1.02 13.33
C LEU A 157 -0.58 -0.26 12.49
N CYS A 158 0.41 -0.67 11.68
CA CYS A 158 0.35 -1.96 11.01
C CYS A 158 0.63 -3.09 12.02
N LEU A 159 -0.36 -3.96 12.26
CA LEU A 159 -0.22 -5.06 13.23
C LEU A 159 0.53 -6.29 12.70
N SER A 160 1.03 -6.23 11.45
CA SER A 160 1.64 -7.37 10.75
C SER A 160 0.77 -8.64 10.75
N CYS A 161 -0.56 -8.48 10.77
CA CYS A 161 -1.54 -9.57 10.88
C CYS A 161 -1.68 -10.44 9.61
N LYS A 162 -0.98 -10.10 8.52
CA LYS A 162 -1.03 -10.76 7.21
C LYS A 162 -2.38 -10.75 6.47
N GLY A 163 -3.40 -10.05 6.99
CA GLY A 163 -4.69 -9.92 6.30
C GLY A 163 -4.56 -9.35 4.88
N CYS A 164 -3.67 -8.37 4.69
CA CYS A 164 -3.37 -7.83 3.37
C CYS A 164 -2.77 -8.86 2.40
N SER A 165 -1.94 -9.77 2.89
CA SER A 165 -1.24 -10.75 2.05
C SER A 165 -2.21 -11.81 1.53
N SER A 166 -3.23 -12.15 2.32
CA SER A 166 -4.25 -13.15 1.96
C SER A 166 -5.41 -12.58 1.14
N GLU A 167 -5.82 -11.34 1.38
CA GLU A 167 -7.06 -10.78 0.81
C GLU A 167 -6.83 -9.73 -0.30
N CYS A 168 -5.61 -9.20 -0.46
CA CYS A 168 -5.32 -8.24 -1.51
C CYS A 168 -5.27 -8.95 -2.87
N PRO A 169 -6.03 -8.52 -3.89
CA PRO A 169 -6.01 -9.14 -5.21
C PRO A 169 -4.66 -9.02 -5.92
N SER A 170 -3.82 -8.07 -5.50
CA SER A 170 -2.45 -7.89 -6.01
C SER A 170 -1.36 -8.53 -5.14
N ASN A 171 -1.73 -9.35 -4.14
CA ASN A 171 -0.80 -10.08 -3.28
C ASN A 171 0.24 -9.18 -2.58
N VAL A 172 -0.20 -8.04 -2.05
CA VAL A 172 0.65 -7.10 -1.31
C VAL A 172 0.89 -7.62 0.10
N ASP A 173 2.14 -7.97 0.41
CA ASP A 173 2.54 -8.45 1.73
C ASP A 173 3.16 -7.34 2.59
N MET A 174 2.30 -6.60 3.28
CA MET A 174 2.75 -5.54 4.20
C MET A 174 3.46 -6.08 5.44
N SER A 175 3.24 -7.34 5.81
CA SER A 175 3.87 -7.90 7.01
C SER A 175 5.38 -8.06 6.82
N SER A 176 5.80 -8.61 5.68
CA SER A 176 7.20 -8.77 5.31
C SER A 176 7.84 -7.41 5.02
N MET A 177 7.16 -6.53 4.28
CA MET A 177 7.68 -5.17 4.02
C MET A 177 7.84 -4.33 5.30
N LYS A 178 6.92 -4.42 6.27
CA LYS A 178 7.07 -3.73 7.55
C LYS A 178 8.23 -4.31 8.37
N ALA A 179 8.40 -5.63 8.38
CA ALA A 179 9.50 -6.26 9.10
C ALA A 179 10.87 -5.79 8.56
N GLU A 180 11.02 -5.76 7.23
CA GLU A 180 12.22 -5.24 6.58
C GLU A 180 12.40 -3.73 6.84
N PHE A 181 11.34 -2.93 6.68
CA PHE A 181 11.37 -1.50 7.00
C PHE A 181 11.87 -1.24 8.43
N LEU A 182 11.31 -1.93 9.44
CA LEU A 182 11.71 -1.75 10.83
C LEU A 182 13.16 -2.18 11.06
N HIS A 183 13.62 -3.24 10.39
CA HIS A 183 15.03 -3.63 10.44
C HIS A 183 15.93 -2.46 9.98
N GLN A 184 15.66 -1.91 8.81
CA GLN A 184 16.44 -0.80 8.24
C GLN A 184 16.33 0.47 9.09
N TYR A 185 15.14 0.80 9.59
CA TYR A 185 14.88 1.97 10.43
C TYR A 185 15.60 1.88 11.77
N TYR A 186 15.59 0.70 12.41
CA TYR A 186 16.29 0.46 13.68
C TYR A 186 17.81 0.35 13.53
N ARG A 187 18.35 0.13 12.32
CA ARG A 187 19.79 0.28 12.07
C ARG A 187 20.24 1.73 12.20
N SER A 188 19.41 2.68 11.80
CA SER A 188 19.68 4.12 11.98
C SER A 188 19.41 4.60 13.40
N HIS A 189 18.31 4.16 14.02
CA HIS A 189 17.83 4.72 15.30
C HIS A 189 18.12 3.88 16.54
N GLY A 190 18.56 2.64 16.35
CA GLY A 190 18.61 1.62 17.40
C GLY A 190 17.25 0.98 17.67
N ILE A 191 17.28 -0.22 18.26
CA ILE A 191 16.07 -0.97 18.60
C ILE A 191 15.46 -0.38 19.89
N PRO A 192 14.17 0.04 19.90
CA PRO A 192 13.54 0.61 21.08
C PRO A 192 13.40 -0.41 22.21
N LEU A 193 13.38 0.08 23.45
CA LEU A 193 13.28 -0.78 24.65
C LEU A 193 12.05 -1.69 24.58
N ARG A 194 10.90 -1.15 24.19
CA ARG A 194 9.66 -1.89 23.95
C ARG A 194 9.89 -3.14 23.13
N ALA A 195 10.49 -2.99 21.95
CA ALA A 195 10.73 -4.08 21.02
C ALA A 195 11.65 -5.15 21.63
N ARG A 196 12.69 -4.75 22.38
CA ARG A 196 13.58 -5.69 23.08
C ARG A 196 12.86 -6.48 24.17
N VAL A 197 11.99 -5.82 24.95
CA VAL A 197 11.19 -6.46 25.99
C VAL A 197 10.23 -7.47 25.39
N PHE A 198 9.46 -7.09 24.36
CA PHE A 198 8.53 -7.99 23.70
C PHE A 198 9.23 -9.17 23.01
N ALA A 199 10.38 -8.94 22.36
CA ALA A 199 11.18 -10.00 21.75
C ALA A 199 11.68 -11.05 22.76
N ASN A 200 11.90 -10.65 24.02
CA ASN A 200 12.40 -11.51 25.08
C ASN A 200 11.34 -11.84 26.14
N ILE A 201 10.05 -11.62 25.85
CA ILE A 201 8.98 -11.70 26.85
C ILE A 201 8.88 -13.07 27.51
N ALA A 202 9.16 -14.15 26.78
CA ALA A 202 9.17 -15.51 27.32
C ALA A 202 10.26 -15.71 28.38
N GLN A 203 11.47 -15.18 28.12
CA GLN A 203 12.58 -15.27 29.08
C GLN A 203 12.32 -14.40 30.31
N ILE A 204 11.81 -13.17 30.10
CA ILE A 204 11.44 -12.25 31.17
C ILE A 204 10.35 -12.87 32.05
N ASN A 205 9.31 -13.43 31.46
CA ASN A 205 8.22 -14.08 32.19
C ASN A 205 8.69 -15.32 32.95
N ARG A 206 9.63 -16.10 32.38
CA ARG A 206 10.23 -17.25 33.06
C ARG A 206 10.98 -16.82 34.34
N ILE A 207 11.74 -15.73 34.27
CA ILE A 207 12.42 -15.15 35.45
C ILE A 207 11.39 -14.60 36.44
N GLY A 208 10.39 -13.86 35.95
CA GLY A 208 9.33 -13.29 36.78
C GLY A 208 8.49 -14.34 37.51
N ALA A 209 8.30 -15.52 36.90
CA ALA A 209 7.61 -16.65 37.50
C ALA A 209 8.39 -17.29 38.67
N ALA A 210 9.71 -17.12 38.73
CA ALA A 210 10.53 -17.61 39.84
C ALA A 210 10.38 -16.75 41.12
N MET A 211 9.95 -15.48 40.98
CA MET A 211 9.74 -14.55 42.10
C MET A 211 8.36 -13.87 42.00
N PRO A 212 7.25 -14.63 42.09
CA PRO A 212 5.92 -14.11 41.80
C PRO A 212 5.48 -12.99 42.75
N GLY A 213 5.91 -13.02 44.01
CA GLY A 213 5.61 -11.95 44.98
C GLY A 213 6.19 -10.59 44.55
N LEU A 214 7.44 -10.58 44.10
CA LEU A 214 8.13 -9.38 43.64
C LEU A 214 7.56 -8.88 42.31
N THR A 215 7.34 -9.80 41.36
CA THR A 215 6.74 -9.49 40.06
C THR A 215 5.35 -8.89 40.22
N ASN A 216 4.49 -9.49 41.05
CA ASN A 216 3.16 -8.98 41.33
C ASN A 216 3.19 -7.63 42.05
N PHE A 217 4.13 -7.42 42.97
CA PHE A 217 4.31 -6.13 43.64
C PHE A 217 4.60 -5.01 42.64
N PHE A 218 5.56 -5.21 41.73
CA PHE A 218 5.92 -4.21 40.72
C PHE A 218 4.85 -3.98 39.66
N LEU A 219 4.14 -5.03 39.23
CA LEU A 219 3.08 -4.90 38.22
C LEU A 219 1.78 -4.28 38.78
N ARG A 220 1.48 -4.48 40.07
CA ARG A 220 0.26 -3.96 40.72
C ARG A 220 0.43 -2.59 41.35
N ASN A 221 1.65 -2.20 41.71
CA ASN A 221 1.93 -0.88 42.25
C ASN A 221 1.66 0.20 41.18
N GLY A 222 0.91 1.25 41.54
CA GLY A 222 0.46 2.28 40.59
C GLY A 222 1.59 3.07 39.91
N LEU A 223 2.71 3.28 40.60
CA LEU A 223 3.86 4.01 40.04
C LEU A 223 4.66 3.13 39.08
N THR A 224 5.09 1.95 39.54
CA THR A 224 5.92 1.05 38.74
C THR A 224 5.11 0.37 37.62
N GLY A 225 3.84 0.06 37.87
CA GLY A 225 2.94 -0.47 36.86
C GLY A 225 2.63 0.53 35.74
N SER A 226 2.54 1.84 36.04
CA SER A 226 2.37 2.87 35.00
C SER A 226 3.64 3.03 34.17
N LEU A 227 4.82 3.00 34.80
CA LEU A 227 6.10 3.06 34.10
C LEU A 227 6.28 1.84 33.17
N ILE A 228 5.98 0.63 33.64
CA ILE A 228 6.10 -0.60 32.84
C ILE A 228 5.14 -0.58 31.64
N LYS A 229 3.93 -0.03 31.79
CA LYS A 229 2.97 0.11 30.68
C LYS A 229 3.36 1.19 29.65
N GLY A 230 4.19 2.14 30.05
CA GLY A 230 4.73 3.18 29.19
C GLY A 230 5.96 2.76 28.39
N ILE A 231 6.55 1.61 28.71
CA ILE A 231 7.63 0.96 27.94
C ILE A 231 7.03 0.22 26.76
#